data_AF-A0A9W8RX12-F1
#
_entry.id   AF-A0A9W8RX12-F1
#
_cell.length_a   1.000
_cell.length_b   1.000
_cell.length_c   1.000
_cell.angle_alpha   90.00
_cell.angle_beta   90.00
_cell.angle_gamma   90.00
#
_symmetry.space_group_name_H-M   'P 1'
#
loop_
_entity.id
_entity.type
_entity.pdbx_description
1 polymer ?
#
loop_
_entity_poly.entity_id
_entity_poly.type
_entity_poly.pdbx_seq_one_letter_code
_entity_poly.pdbx_strand_id
1 'polypeptide(L)'
;MHLRGAYSMASLHDVLSGNLQAGLLGAGFWNYLREDITFSLFQECPLKMNLEDTPLINHHHSDQDYLNSITLILGKIINMSFCNDAEEMRWNLVIDSLKSWRREYGFYNLAMGFSGIDLLEFETKSQEHLLEVFALEICGIAFTAKTPSVLVNAFGPIAYCARFIRDEASQQELIRQLLACKSSIGWPVERLIGDLRTFWETDQGSSGGQAMDL
;
A
#
# COMPACT_ATOMS: atom_id res chain seq x y z
N MET A 1 12.65 17.85 -15.15
CA MET A 1 12.00 17.50 -16.43
C MET A 1 12.73 16.30 -17.07
N HIS A 2 12.72 15.12 -16.41
CA HIS A 2 13.37 13.90 -16.95
C HIS A 2 12.62 12.60 -16.60
N LEU A 3 11.87 12.58 -15.49
CA LEU A 3 11.13 11.40 -15.06
C LEU A 3 9.89 11.08 -15.90
N ARG A 4 9.25 12.08 -16.56
CA ARG A 4 8.07 11.84 -17.43
C ARG A 4 8.37 10.84 -18.55
N GLY A 5 9.55 10.93 -19.17
CA GLY A 5 9.96 9.97 -20.20
C GLY A 5 10.21 8.56 -19.66
N ALA A 6 10.76 8.45 -18.44
CA ALA A 6 10.99 7.16 -17.79
C ALA A 6 9.68 6.46 -17.38
N TYR A 7 8.69 7.20 -16.86
CA TYR A 7 7.36 6.68 -16.52
C TYR A 7 6.63 6.16 -17.77
N SER A 8 6.68 6.88 -18.90
CA SER A 8 6.11 6.44 -20.17
C SER A 8 6.80 5.21 -20.77
N MET A 9 8.10 5.03 -20.52
CA MET A 9 8.86 3.85 -20.96
C MET A 9 8.59 2.62 -20.08
N ALA A 10 8.39 2.81 -18.77
CA ALA A 10 7.98 1.73 -17.87
C ALA A 10 6.55 1.24 -18.17
N SER A 11 5.66 2.12 -18.65
CA SER A 11 4.33 1.72 -19.14
C SER A 11 4.32 1.10 -20.55
N LEU A 12 5.47 1.03 -21.23
CA LEU A 12 5.54 0.60 -22.63
C LEU A 12 5.59 -0.94 -22.75
N HIS A 13 4.39 -1.52 -22.87
CA HIS A 13 3.99 -2.56 -23.83
C HIS A 13 4.66 -3.96 -23.85
N ASP A 14 5.74 -4.23 -23.12
CA ASP A 14 6.26 -5.62 -22.97
C ASP A 14 5.67 -6.35 -21.74
N VAL A 15 4.89 -5.61 -20.94
CA VAL A 15 3.96 -6.08 -19.90
C VAL A 15 2.83 -6.94 -20.49
N LEU A 16 2.48 -6.74 -21.76
CA LEU A 16 1.35 -7.39 -22.43
C LEU A 16 1.62 -8.85 -22.83
N SER A 17 2.85 -9.34 -22.68
CA SER A 17 3.18 -10.76 -22.86
C SER A 17 2.75 -11.63 -21.67
N GLY A 18 2.13 -11.05 -20.64
CA GLY A 18 1.59 -11.78 -19.49
C GLY A 18 2.64 -12.20 -18.44
N ASN A 19 3.91 -11.83 -18.63
CA ASN A 19 5.00 -12.12 -17.70
C ASN A 19 5.68 -10.84 -17.21
N LEU A 20 5.03 -10.11 -16.30
CA LEU A 20 5.68 -9.02 -15.53
C LEU A 20 6.83 -9.50 -14.63
N GLN A 21 7.03 -10.82 -14.55
CA GLN A 21 7.73 -11.49 -13.46
C GLN A 21 9.26 -11.51 -13.59
N ALA A 22 9.84 -11.28 -14.78
CA ALA A 22 11.27 -11.49 -14.98
C ALA A 22 11.95 -10.40 -15.82
N GLY A 23 13.01 -9.80 -15.26
CA GLY A 23 13.95 -8.95 -15.98
C GLY A 23 14.04 -7.50 -15.47
N LEU A 24 15.01 -6.77 -16.00
CA LEU A 24 15.32 -5.39 -15.60
C LEU A 24 14.13 -4.44 -15.81
N LEU A 25 13.32 -4.68 -16.85
CA LEU A 25 12.14 -3.86 -17.14
C LEU A 25 11.04 -4.06 -16.08
N GLY A 26 10.74 -5.29 -15.70
CA GLY A 26 9.77 -5.58 -14.63
C GLY A 26 10.25 -5.03 -13.28
N ALA A 27 11.53 -5.19 -12.94
CA ALA A 27 12.10 -4.58 -11.74
C ALA A 27 12.00 -3.04 -11.78
N GLY A 28 12.27 -2.44 -12.94
CA GLY A 28 12.12 -1.00 -13.17
C GLY A 28 10.68 -0.52 -12.98
N PHE A 29 9.71 -1.20 -13.57
CA PHE A 29 8.28 -0.92 -13.41
C PHE A 29 7.89 -0.85 -11.94
N TRP A 30 8.21 -1.89 -11.17
CA TRP A 30 7.83 -1.98 -9.76
C TRP A 30 8.53 -0.91 -8.91
N ASN A 31 9.78 -0.57 -9.22
CA ASN A 31 10.51 0.50 -8.55
C ASN A 31 9.89 1.88 -8.83
N TYR A 32 9.60 2.18 -10.10
CA TYR A 32 8.94 3.44 -10.48
C TYR A 32 7.54 3.55 -9.91
N LEU A 33 6.76 2.47 -9.89
CA LEU A 33 5.44 2.46 -9.28
C LEU A 33 5.52 2.82 -7.79
N ARG A 34 6.46 2.23 -7.04
CA ARG A 34 6.64 2.54 -5.62
C ARG A 34 7.09 3.98 -5.37
N GLU A 35 7.99 4.51 -6.21
CA GLU A 35 8.42 5.90 -6.13
C GLU A 35 7.27 6.87 -6.44
N ASP A 36 6.49 6.58 -7.47
CA ASP A 36 5.36 7.43 -7.87
C ASP A 36 4.22 7.36 -6.86
N ILE A 37 3.93 6.19 -6.27
CA ILE A 37 3.03 6.05 -5.12
C ILE A 37 3.51 6.95 -3.98
N THR A 38 4.79 6.88 -3.61
CA THR A 38 5.35 7.71 -2.54
C THR A 38 5.17 9.21 -2.85
N PHE A 39 5.44 9.61 -4.09
CA PHE A 39 5.27 10.99 -4.54
C PHE A 39 3.81 11.44 -4.51
N SER A 40 2.90 10.65 -5.09
CA SER A 40 1.46 10.94 -5.20
C SER A 40 0.80 11.07 -3.85
N LEU A 41 1.15 10.19 -2.93
CA LEU A 41 0.66 10.23 -1.56
C LEU A 41 1.18 11.46 -0.81
N PHE A 42 2.45 11.84 -1.01
CA PHE A 42 3.04 13.04 -0.40
C PHE A 42 2.45 14.35 -0.95
N GLN A 43 2.14 14.40 -2.24
CA GLN A 43 1.62 15.59 -2.92
C GLN A 43 0.10 15.61 -3.05
N GLU A 44 -0.59 14.61 -2.51
CA GLU A 44 -2.05 14.45 -2.58
C GLU A 44 -2.56 14.57 -4.03
N CYS A 45 -1.91 13.85 -4.94
CA CYS A 45 -2.22 13.90 -6.37
C CYS A 45 -2.28 12.50 -6.99
N PRO A 46 -2.91 12.34 -8.18
CA PRO A 46 -2.84 11.08 -8.93
C PRO A 46 -1.40 10.68 -9.25
N LEU A 47 -1.20 9.41 -9.59
CA LEU A 47 0.05 8.88 -10.12
C LEU A 47 0.34 9.52 -11.48
N LYS A 48 1.62 9.76 -11.75
CA LYS A 48 2.11 10.11 -13.09
C LYS A 48 2.14 8.89 -14.00
N MET A 49 2.29 7.71 -13.41
CA MET A 49 2.31 6.42 -14.08
C MET A 49 0.89 5.99 -14.43
N ASN A 50 0.66 5.69 -15.71
CA ASN A 50 -0.63 5.19 -16.17
C ASN A 50 -0.77 3.69 -15.84
N LEU A 51 -1.79 3.34 -15.05
CA LEU A 51 -2.08 1.98 -14.61
C LEU A 51 -3.38 1.40 -15.19
N GLU A 52 -4.08 2.13 -16.06
CA GLU A 52 -5.41 1.74 -16.56
C GLU A 52 -5.39 0.36 -17.21
N ASP A 53 -4.46 0.14 -18.14
CA ASP A 53 -4.32 -1.12 -18.89
C ASP A 53 -3.41 -2.14 -18.20
N THR A 54 -2.93 -1.87 -16.98
CA THR A 54 -2.05 -2.82 -16.28
C THR A 54 -2.90 -3.94 -15.66
N PRO A 55 -2.74 -5.21 -16.10
CA PRO A 55 -3.49 -6.32 -15.54
C PRO A 55 -3.04 -6.61 -14.11
N LEU A 56 -3.96 -7.09 -13.28
CA LEU A 56 -3.62 -7.58 -11.95
C LEU A 56 -2.87 -8.91 -12.04
N ILE A 57 -2.02 -9.16 -11.05
CA ILE A 57 -1.35 -10.44 -10.91
C ILE A 57 -2.38 -11.44 -10.39
N ASN A 58 -2.73 -12.42 -11.22
CA ASN A 58 -3.74 -13.44 -10.90
C ASN A 58 -3.13 -14.77 -10.44
N HIS A 59 -1.81 -14.91 -10.51
CA HIS A 59 -1.07 -16.09 -10.09
C HIS A 59 0.13 -15.67 -9.24
N HIS A 60 -0.02 -15.83 -7.92
CA HIS A 60 1.03 -15.49 -6.98
C HIS A 60 1.82 -16.76 -6.63
N HIS A 61 3.12 -16.78 -6.95
CA HIS A 61 4.01 -17.90 -6.65
C HIS A 61 5.04 -17.56 -5.56
N SER A 62 5.08 -16.30 -5.13
CA SER A 62 6.00 -15.78 -4.12
C SER A 62 5.38 -14.62 -3.32
N ASP A 63 5.93 -14.33 -2.15
CA ASP A 63 5.55 -13.14 -1.37
C ASP A 63 5.81 -11.83 -2.12
N GLN A 64 6.80 -11.83 -3.03
CA GLN A 64 7.08 -10.69 -3.89
C GLN A 64 5.95 -10.44 -4.89
N ASP A 65 5.32 -11.50 -5.41
CA ASP A 65 4.14 -11.37 -6.27
C ASP A 65 2.97 -10.77 -5.49
N TYR A 66 2.73 -11.23 -4.26
CA TYR A 66 1.69 -10.69 -3.40
C TYR A 66 1.94 -9.20 -3.09
N LEU A 67 3.17 -8.83 -2.74
CA LEU A 67 3.55 -7.44 -2.51
C LEU A 67 3.34 -6.58 -3.76
N ASN A 68 3.77 -7.07 -4.92
CA ASN A 68 3.61 -6.35 -6.19
C ASN A 68 2.12 -6.16 -6.53
N SER A 69 1.32 -7.20 -6.34
CA SER A 69 -0.13 -7.18 -6.59
C SER A 69 -0.85 -6.16 -5.70
N ILE A 70 -0.61 -6.19 -4.38
CA ILE A 70 -1.21 -5.20 -3.47
C ILE A 70 -0.70 -3.78 -3.74
N THR A 71 0.56 -3.62 -4.15
CA THR A 71 1.14 -2.31 -4.55
C THR A 71 0.45 -1.76 -5.79
N LEU A 72 0.15 -2.60 -6.78
CA LEU A 72 -0.59 -2.20 -7.97
C LEU A 72 -2.03 -1.78 -7.63
N ILE A 73 -2.72 -2.55 -6.78
CA ILE A 73 -4.07 -2.22 -6.31
C ILE A 73 -4.05 -0.87 -5.58
N LEU A 74 -3.07 -0.64 -4.69
CA LEU A 74 -2.89 0.64 -4.00
C LEU A 74 -2.72 1.81 -4.99
N GLY A 75 -1.86 1.66 -6.01
CA GLY A 75 -1.67 2.67 -7.04
C GLY A 75 -2.97 3.01 -7.79
N LYS A 76 -3.79 2.00 -8.10
CA LYS A 76 -5.10 2.22 -8.73
C LYS A 76 -6.07 2.96 -7.81
N ILE A 77 -6.06 2.68 -6.50
CA ILE A 77 -6.90 3.39 -5.52
C ILE A 77 -6.49 4.84 -5.38
N ILE A 78 -5.19 5.11 -5.27
CA ILE A 78 -4.68 6.49 -5.19
C ILE A 78 -5.13 7.31 -6.39
N ASN A 79 -5.07 6.73 -7.59
CA ASN A 79 -5.60 7.38 -8.78
C ASN A 79 -7.09 7.69 -8.67
N MET A 80 -7.91 6.78 -8.15
CA MET A 80 -9.35 7.06 -7.98
C MET A 80 -9.63 8.07 -6.86
N SER A 81 -8.85 8.05 -5.78
CA SER A 81 -8.99 8.95 -4.65
C SER A 81 -8.64 10.40 -4.98
N PHE A 82 -7.65 10.62 -5.86
CA PHE A 82 -7.20 11.97 -6.23
C PHE A 82 -7.59 12.40 -7.64
N CYS A 83 -8.28 11.54 -8.42
CA CYS A 83 -8.85 11.92 -9.71
C CYS A 83 -10.31 12.30 -9.52
N ASN A 84 -10.63 13.57 -9.80
CA ASN A 84 -11.99 14.14 -9.62
C ASN A 84 -13.06 13.51 -10.54
N ASP A 85 -12.65 12.71 -11.53
CA ASP A 85 -13.53 12.09 -12.52
C ASP A 85 -13.69 10.57 -12.30
N ALA A 86 -13.35 10.05 -11.11
CA ALA A 86 -13.44 8.62 -10.83
C ALA A 86 -14.90 8.14 -10.84
N GLU A 87 -15.28 7.42 -11.90
CA GLU A 87 -16.58 6.75 -11.99
C GLU A 87 -16.75 5.71 -10.86
N GLU A 88 -17.93 5.68 -10.24
CA GLU A 88 -18.31 4.72 -9.20
C GLU A 88 -18.08 3.26 -9.63
N MET A 89 -18.24 2.97 -10.93
CA MET A 89 -17.95 1.66 -11.50
C MET A 89 -16.46 1.27 -11.40
N ARG A 90 -15.54 2.20 -11.67
CA ARG A 90 -14.08 1.95 -11.53
C ARG A 90 -13.70 1.67 -10.09
N TRP A 91 -14.32 2.38 -9.15
CA TRP A 91 -14.14 2.14 -7.73
C TRP A 91 -14.52 0.72 -7.33
N ASN A 92 -15.72 0.28 -7.74
CA ASN A 92 -16.20 -1.07 -7.46
C ASN A 92 -15.28 -2.15 -8.04
N LEU A 93 -14.76 -1.97 -9.26
CA LEU A 93 -13.81 -2.92 -9.88
C LEU A 93 -12.53 -3.09 -9.06
N VAL A 94 -11.97 -2.01 -8.52
CA VAL A 94 -10.74 -2.08 -7.73
C VAL A 94 -11.00 -2.62 -6.32
N ILE A 95 -12.15 -2.31 -5.74
CA ILE A 95 -12.59 -2.94 -4.48
C ILE A 95 -12.80 -4.45 -4.66
N ASP A 96 -13.43 -4.89 -5.75
CA ASP A 96 -13.60 -6.30 -6.07
C ASP A 96 -12.26 -7.00 -6.30
N SER A 97 -11.32 -6.30 -6.91
CA SER A 97 -9.94 -6.76 -7.07
C SER A 97 -9.24 -6.97 -5.73
N LEU A 98 -9.38 -6.02 -4.79
CA LEU A 98 -8.88 -6.17 -3.43
C LEU A 98 -9.54 -7.34 -2.68
N LYS A 99 -10.87 -7.46 -2.77
CA LYS A 99 -11.62 -8.58 -2.18
C LYS A 99 -11.14 -9.92 -2.74
N SER A 100 -10.89 -9.99 -4.04
CA SER A 100 -10.36 -11.19 -4.71
C SER A 100 -8.95 -11.52 -4.24
N TRP A 101 -8.06 -10.52 -4.23
CA TRP A 101 -6.70 -10.66 -3.74
C TRP A 101 -6.66 -11.16 -2.29
N ARG A 102 -7.51 -10.61 -1.41
CA ARG A 102 -7.62 -11.05 -0.01
C ARG A 102 -8.13 -12.47 0.12
N ARG A 103 -9.07 -12.92 -0.73
CA ARG A 103 -9.53 -14.33 -0.70
C ARG A 103 -8.40 -15.30 -1.06
N GLU A 104 -7.53 -14.91 -2.00
CA GLU A 104 -6.38 -15.72 -2.40
C GLU A 104 -5.28 -15.71 -1.33
N TYR A 105 -4.98 -14.53 -0.75
CA TYR A 105 -3.91 -14.35 0.24
C TYR A 105 -4.30 -14.74 1.67
N GLY A 106 -5.56 -14.54 2.07
CA GLY A 106 -6.08 -14.74 3.43
C GLY A 106 -6.03 -16.19 3.92
N PHE A 107 -5.93 -17.17 3.02
CA PHE A 107 -5.66 -18.56 3.40
C PHE A 107 -4.26 -18.76 4.00
N TYR A 108 -3.29 -17.89 3.69
CA TYR A 108 -1.91 -18.02 4.17
C TYR A 108 -1.66 -17.39 5.56
N ASN A 109 -2.50 -16.44 6.02
CA ASN A 109 -2.22 -15.60 7.19
C ASN A 109 -3.21 -15.69 8.37
N LEU A 110 -4.21 -16.58 8.36
CA LEU A 110 -5.07 -16.86 9.53
C LEU A 110 -4.27 -17.30 10.79
N ALA A 111 -2.97 -17.59 10.65
CA ALA A 111 -2.08 -18.07 11.70
C ALA A 111 -1.48 -16.98 12.64
N MET A 112 -1.55 -15.67 12.29
CA MET A 112 -0.75 -14.64 12.99
C MET A 112 -1.54 -13.53 13.71
N GLY A 113 -2.86 -13.65 13.83
CA GLY A 113 -3.64 -12.82 14.77
C GLY A 113 -3.95 -11.38 14.33
N PHE A 114 -3.66 -10.98 13.09
CA PHE A 114 -4.34 -9.82 12.51
C PHE A 114 -5.79 -10.23 12.24
N SER A 115 -6.73 -9.70 13.02
CA SER A 115 -8.16 -9.90 12.77
C SER A 115 -8.48 -9.33 11.40
N GLY A 116 -8.67 -10.22 10.41
CA GLY A 116 -9.11 -9.84 9.08
C GLY A 116 -10.37 -9.00 9.21
N ILE A 117 -10.29 -7.73 8.78
CA ILE A 117 -11.46 -6.87 8.67
C ILE A 117 -12.45 -7.55 7.72
N ASP A 118 -13.70 -7.67 8.17
CA ASP A 118 -14.73 -8.44 7.49
C ASP A 118 -14.94 -7.93 6.05
N LEU A 119 -14.97 -8.86 5.08
CA LEU A 119 -15.03 -8.58 3.64
C LEU A 119 -16.30 -7.81 3.22
N LEU A 120 -17.30 -7.77 4.11
CA LEU A 120 -18.63 -7.23 3.88
C LEU A 120 -18.74 -5.71 4.12
N GLU A 121 -17.71 -5.05 4.64
CA GLU A 121 -17.83 -3.63 5.06
C GLU A 121 -17.23 -2.60 4.08
N PHE A 122 -16.74 -3.01 2.91
CA PHE A 122 -16.11 -2.09 1.96
C PHE A 122 -17.07 -1.15 1.23
N GLU A 123 -18.36 -1.46 1.20
CA GLU A 123 -19.35 -0.69 0.41
C GLU A 123 -19.72 0.66 1.04
N THR A 124 -19.31 0.95 2.28
CA THR A 124 -19.77 2.14 3.03
C THR A 124 -18.70 2.94 3.75
N LYS A 125 -17.41 2.61 3.61
CA LYS A 125 -16.35 3.20 4.44
C LYS A 125 -15.50 4.26 3.72
N SER A 126 -15.02 5.23 4.50
CA SER A 126 -14.23 6.37 4.00
C SER A 126 -12.89 5.94 3.39
N GLN A 127 -12.34 6.80 2.53
CA GLN A 127 -11.01 6.61 1.92
C GLN A 127 -9.91 6.29 2.96
N GLU A 128 -9.94 6.95 4.11
CA GLU A 128 -8.99 6.70 5.21
C GLU A 128 -9.07 5.27 5.74
N HIS A 129 -10.27 4.71 5.87
CA HIS A 129 -10.42 3.32 6.33
C HIS A 129 -9.86 2.33 5.31
N LEU A 130 -10.01 2.62 4.02
CA LEU A 130 -9.37 1.80 3.00
C LEU A 130 -7.85 1.88 3.11
N LEU A 131 -7.29 3.07 3.27
CA LEU A 131 -5.85 3.26 3.44
C LEU A 131 -5.33 2.52 4.69
N GLU A 132 -6.08 2.53 5.79
CA GLU A 132 -5.81 1.73 6.99
C GLU A 132 -5.77 0.23 6.67
N VAL A 133 -6.77 -0.28 5.95
CA VAL A 133 -6.78 -1.68 5.50
C VAL A 133 -5.55 -2.03 4.66
N PHE A 134 -5.20 -1.19 3.67
CA PHE A 134 -4.00 -1.41 2.86
C PHE A 134 -2.73 -1.40 3.70
N ALA A 135 -2.66 -0.52 4.70
CA ALA A 135 -1.54 -0.47 5.61
C ALA A 135 -1.35 -1.79 6.34
N LEU A 136 -2.42 -2.33 6.91
CA LEU A 136 -2.37 -3.60 7.63
C LEU A 136 -1.97 -4.75 6.72
N GLU A 137 -2.54 -4.84 5.50
CA GLU A 137 -2.20 -5.89 4.53
C GLU A 137 -0.74 -5.81 4.07
N ILE A 138 -0.26 -4.62 3.70
CA ILE A 138 1.13 -4.42 3.25
C ILE A 138 2.11 -4.72 4.38
N CYS A 139 1.81 -4.28 5.60
CA CYS A 139 2.62 -4.60 6.78
C CYS A 139 2.64 -6.11 7.04
N GLY A 140 1.47 -6.76 6.96
CA GLY A 140 1.33 -8.21 7.10
C GLY A 140 2.22 -8.96 6.12
N ILE A 141 2.13 -8.66 4.82
CA ILE A 141 2.98 -9.28 3.79
C ILE A 141 4.46 -9.03 4.08
N ALA A 142 4.83 -7.77 4.31
CA ALA A 142 6.22 -7.37 4.45
C ALA A 142 6.91 -8.12 5.59
N PHE A 143 6.28 -8.15 6.78
CA PHE A 143 6.90 -8.70 7.97
C PHE A 143 6.81 -10.24 8.05
N THR A 144 5.82 -10.86 7.38
CA THR A 144 5.69 -12.32 7.34
C THR A 144 6.53 -12.98 6.26
N ALA A 145 6.78 -12.30 5.13
CA ALA A 145 7.55 -12.82 4.02
C ALA A 145 9.00 -13.20 4.37
N LYS A 146 9.55 -12.61 5.45
CA LYS A 146 10.94 -12.79 5.92
C LYS A 146 11.99 -12.67 4.81
N THR A 147 11.65 -11.97 3.74
CA THR A 147 12.46 -11.84 2.53
C THR A 147 12.96 -10.40 2.45
N PRO A 148 14.28 -10.14 2.46
CA PRO A 148 14.83 -8.78 2.48
C PRO A 148 14.32 -7.88 1.36
N SER A 149 14.14 -8.41 0.14
CA SER A 149 13.63 -7.62 -0.99
C SER A 149 12.18 -7.19 -0.79
N VAL A 150 11.34 -8.04 -0.20
CA VAL A 150 9.94 -7.73 0.10
C VAL A 150 9.88 -6.61 1.15
N LEU A 151 10.67 -6.72 2.22
CA LEU A 151 10.77 -5.69 3.26
C LEU A 151 11.18 -4.32 2.71
N VAL A 152 12.29 -4.28 1.96
CA VAL A 152 12.80 -3.03 1.38
C VAL A 152 11.76 -2.39 0.44
N ASN A 153 11.10 -3.21 -0.38
CA ASN A 153 10.10 -2.74 -1.32
C ASN A 153 8.80 -2.27 -0.64
N ALA A 154 8.49 -2.76 0.57
CA ALA A 154 7.28 -2.37 1.29
C ALA A 154 7.41 -1.04 2.05
N PHE A 155 8.63 -0.55 2.33
CA PHE A 155 8.81 0.63 3.17
C PHE A 155 8.16 1.91 2.62
N GLY A 156 8.24 2.16 1.32
CA GLY A 156 7.61 3.33 0.70
C GLY A 156 6.09 3.34 0.93
N PRO A 157 5.39 2.27 0.52
CA PRO A 157 3.98 2.11 0.83
C PRO A 157 3.66 2.21 2.34
N ILE A 158 4.37 1.44 3.20
CA ILE A 158 4.18 1.45 4.66
C ILE A 158 4.32 2.86 5.23
N ALA A 159 5.33 3.63 4.79
CA ALA A 159 5.63 4.96 5.32
C ALA A 159 4.46 5.94 5.23
N TYR A 160 3.56 5.70 4.28
CA TYR A 160 2.39 6.52 4.11
C TYR A 160 1.12 5.86 4.63
N CYS A 161 0.78 4.65 4.18
CA CYS A 161 -0.51 4.06 4.55
C CYS A 161 -0.59 3.76 6.06
N ALA A 162 0.54 3.48 6.72
CA ALA A 162 0.55 3.26 8.17
C ALA A 162 0.09 4.47 9.00
N ARG A 163 0.12 5.69 8.43
CA ARG A 163 -0.40 6.90 9.08
C ARG A 163 -1.88 6.79 9.42
N PHE A 164 -2.62 6.00 8.63
CA PHE A 164 -4.07 5.81 8.80
C PHE A 164 -4.41 4.67 9.78
N ILE A 165 -3.42 3.95 10.32
CA ILE A 165 -3.67 2.93 11.36
C ILE A 165 -4.10 3.63 12.64
N ARG A 166 -5.30 3.33 13.11
CA ARG A 166 -5.91 3.97 14.30
C ARG A 166 -5.74 3.12 15.57
N ASP A 167 -5.74 1.81 15.41
CA ASP A 167 -5.58 0.88 16.54
C ASP A 167 -4.17 0.95 17.14
N GLU A 168 -4.08 1.31 18.42
CA GLU A 168 -2.81 1.50 19.12
C GLU A 168 -1.99 0.21 19.17
N ALA A 169 -2.64 -0.95 19.33
CA ALA A 169 -1.93 -2.23 19.35
C ALA A 169 -1.25 -2.51 17.99
N SER A 170 -1.95 -2.22 16.89
CA SER A 170 -1.41 -2.32 15.53
C SER A 170 -0.28 -1.32 15.28
N GLN A 171 -0.39 -0.09 15.79
CA GLN A 171 0.69 0.90 15.76
C GLN A 171 1.94 0.39 16.49
N GLN A 172 1.79 -0.11 17.72
CA GLN A 172 2.91 -0.64 18.51
C GLN A 172 3.57 -1.84 17.84
N GLU A 173 2.78 -2.78 17.31
CA GLU A 173 3.29 -3.94 16.59
C GLU A 173 4.04 -3.53 15.32
N LEU A 174 3.53 -2.56 14.56
CA LEU A 174 4.24 -2.00 13.40
C LEU A 174 5.60 -1.43 13.81
N ILE A 175 5.64 -0.58 14.85
CA ILE A 175 6.92 -0.01 15.31
C ILE A 175 7.89 -1.12 15.74
N ARG A 176 7.40 -2.14 16.46
CA ARG A 176 8.21 -3.28 16.88
C ARG A 176 8.82 -4.03 15.68
N GLN A 177 8.04 -4.27 14.64
CA GLN A 177 8.48 -4.95 13.42
C GLN A 177 9.47 -4.09 12.61
N LEU A 178 9.22 -2.78 12.48
CA LEU A 178 10.16 -1.85 11.83
C LEU A 178 11.52 -1.85 12.53
N LEU A 179 11.53 -1.79 13.87
CA LEU A 179 12.77 -1.89 14.65
C LEU A 179 13.48 -3.24 14.46
N ALA A 180 12.74 -4.33 14.37
CA ALA A 180 13.32 -5.64 14.05
C ALA A 180 13.97 -5.64 12.65
N CYS A 181 13.37 -4.95 11.67
CA CYS A 181 13.94 -4.82 10.33
C CYS A 181 15.30 -4.11 10.30
N LYS A 182 15.51 -3.11 11.18
CA LYS A 182 16.83 -2.48 11.33
C LYS A 182 17.92 -3.51 11.59
N SER A 183 17.65 -4.47 12.46
CA SER A 183 18.62 -5.51 12.83
C SER A 183 18.85 -6.54 11.72
N SER A 184 17.84 -6.82 10.89
CA SER A 184 17.91 -7.88 9.87
C SER A 184 18.46 -7.41 8.53
N ILE A 185 18.15 -6.17 8.11
CA ILE A 185 18.51 -5.66 6.77
C ILE A 185 19.29 -4.33 6.80
N GLY A 186 19.57 -3.78 7.99
CA GLY A 186 20.38 -2.57 8.14
C GLY A 186 19.73 -1.27 7.64
N TRP A 187 18.41 -1.29 7.38
CA TRP A 187 17.69 -0.13 6.88
C TRP A 187 17.43 0.89 8.00
N PRO A 188 17.67 2.20 7.78
CA PRO A 188 17.40 3.23 8.77
C PRO A 188 15.91 3.53 8.86
N VAL A 189 15.25 2.99 9.89
CA VAL A 189 13.78 3.12 10.10
C VAL A 189 13.41 4.22 11.09
N GLU A 190 14.37 4.82 11.78
CA GLU A 190 14.14 5.75 12.90
C GLU A 190 13.37 6.98 12.45
N ARG A 191 13.72 7.53 11.30
CA ARG A 191 13.02 8.68 10.73
C ARG A 191 11.57 8.33 10.40
N LEU A 192 11.35 7.20 9.74
CA LEU A 192 10.03 6.68 9.44
C LEU A 192 9.18 6.51 10.72
N ILE A 193 9.74 5.87 11.74
CA ILE A 193 9.07 5.67 13.03
C ILE A 193 8.73 7.02 13.68
N GLY A 194 9.65 7.98 13.67
CA GLY A 194 9.42 9.32 14.20
C GLY A 194 8.29 10.06 13.49
N ASP A 195 8.27 9.99 12.16
CA ASP A 195 7.22 10.62 11.33
C ASP A 195 5.85 9.98 11.61
N LEU A 196 5.77 8.65 11.73
CA LEU A 196 4.52 7.94 12.06
C LEU A 196 3.98 8.30 13.44
N ARG A 197 4.85 8.32 14.47
CA ARG A 197 4.45 8.70 15.83
C ARG A 197 3.90 10.12 15.89
N THR A 198 4.62 11.05 15.26
CA THR A 198 4.20 12.46 15.20
C THR A 198 2.81 12.58 14.56
N PHE A 199 2.57 11.83 13.48
CA PHE A 199 1.27 11.83 12.79
C PHE A 199 0.14 11.30 13.68
N TRP A 200 0.36 10.14 14.31
CA TRP A 200 -0.65 9.53 15.18
C TRP A 200 -0.96 10.39 16.41
N GLU A 201 0.03 11.09 16.97
CA GLU A 201 -0.16 12.03 18.09
C GLU A 201 -0.97 13.27 17.67
N THR A 202 -0.76 13.80 16.46
CA THR A 202 -1.53 14.95 15.95
C THR A 202 -2.99 14.64 15.65
N ASP A 203 -3.29 13.42 15.21
CA ASP A 203 -4.67 12.99 14.89
C ASP A 203 -5.51 12.78 16.17
N GLN A 204 -4.89 12.25 17.23
CA GLN A 204 -5.54 12.05 18.53
C GLN A 204 -5.90 13.37 19.25
N GLY A 205 -5.17 14.46 18.97
CA GLY A 205 -5.44 15.79 19.52
C GLY A 205 -6.62 16.54 18.89
N SER A 206 -7.11 16.10 17.72
CA SER A 206 -8.13 16.81 16.95
C SER A 206 -9.57 16.37 17.27
N SER A 207 -9.75 15.32 18.06
CA SER A 207 -11.07 14.75 18.43
C SER A 207 -11.56 15.16 19.83
N GLY A 208 -10.83 16.01 20.56
CA GLY A 208 -11.09 16.32 21.97
C GLY A 208 -11.59 17.75 22.27
N GLY A 209 -12.20 18.44 21.30
CA GLY A 209 -12.39 19.89 21.38
C GLY A 209 -13.80 20.42 21.12
N GLN A 210 -14.87 19.68 21.38
CA GLN A 210 -16.22 20.27 21.48
C GLN A 210 -17.05 19.56 22.56
N ALA A 211 -16.96 20.08 23.79
CA ALA A 211 -18.04 20.02 24.76
C ALA A 211 -18.19 21.41 25.39
N MET A 212 -19.34 22.01 25.07
CA MET A 212 -19.94 23.20 25.65
C MET A 212 -19.81 23.23 27.18
N ASP A 213 -19.60 24.42 27.75
CA ASP A 213 -20.45 24.87 28.84
C ASP A 213 -20.61 26.40 28.79
N LEU A 214 -21.82 26.80 29.14
CA LEU A 214 -22.52 28.07 28.96
C LEU A 214 -21.95 29.24 29.77
#